data_AF-A0A916JNL0-F1
#
_entry.id   AF-A0A916JNL0-F1
#
_cell.length_a   1.000
_cell.length_b   1.000
_cell.length_c   1.000
_cell.angle_alpha   90.00
_cell.angle_beta   90.00
_cell.angle_gamma   90.00
#
_symmetry.space_group_name_H-M   'P 1'
#
loop_
_entity.id
_entity.type
_entity.pdbx_description
1 polymer ?
#
loop_
_entity_poly.entity_id
_entity_poly.type
_entity_poly.pdbx_seq_one_letter_code
_entity_poly.pdbx_strand_id
1 'polypeptide(L)'
;MKKYKTALKYVWVSLLVTILIIYLLQPTAFSIEGFTSFFRDNETAILIGYVLLVLIRSIFFIPATVLLILGMALYPEAFWFLLMVNMIGILIGATVIYIAGKLFTEDDFFSAKHQAKLPVVKKKINEYGFWIVLLWSFFPLVPTDLVCYISGATHMKYFKFISAVFIGEVILVSTYLYTGKSLFEWLF
;
A
#
# COMPACT_ATOMS: atom_id res chain seq x y z
N MET A 1 17.09 7.16 22.54
CA MET A 1 15.63 7.20 22.22
C MET A 1 14.94 8.56 22.45
N LYS A 2 15.16 9.30 23.55
CA LYS A 2 14.49 10.62 23.81
C LYS A 2 14.79 11.73 22.77
N LYS A 3 16.03 11.78 22.24
CA LYS A 3 16.49 12.83 21.30
C LYS A 3 15.76 12.78 19.95
N TYR A 4 15.57 11.59 19.38
CA TYR A 4 14.83 11.38 18.12
C TYR A 4 13.35 11.72 18.23
N LYS A 5 12.70 11.36 19.35
CA LYS A 5 11.30 11.73 19.60
C LYS A 5 11.11 13.25 19.67
N THR A 6 12.08 13.94 20.25
CA THR A 6 12.07 15.40 20.39
C THR A 6 12.29 16.08 19.03
N ALA A 7 13.25 15.61 18.24
CA ALA A 7 13.47 16.11 16.87
C ALA A 7 12.24 15.88 15.98
N LEU A 8 11.64 14.68 16.04
CA LEU A 8 10.42 14.37 15.29
C LEU A 8 9.27 15.31 15.65
N LYS A 9 9.09 15.63 16.94
CA LYS A 9 8.09 16.59 17.40
C LYS A 9 8.30 17.98 16.78
N TYR A 10 9.53 18.49 16.77
CA TYR A 10 9.83 19.80 16.19
C TYR A 10 9.65 19.83 14.67
N VAL A 11 10.03 18.75 13.96
CA VAL A 11 9.75 18.61 12.54
C VAL A 11 8.24 18.64 12.28
N TRP A 12 7.46 17.92 13.08
CA TRP A 12 6.00 17.87 12.95
C TRP A 12 5.35 19.24 13.21
N VAL A 13 5.76 19.93 14.27
CA VAL A 13 5.27 21.28 14.58
C VAL A 13 5.68 22.27 13.49
N SER A 14 6.91 22.18 12.98
CA SER A 14 7.38 23.03 11.88
C SER A 14 6.56 22.81 10.60
N LEU A 15 6.26 21.55 10.25
CA LEU A 15 5.39 21.22 9.13
C LEU A 15 3.99 21.82 9.28
N LEU A 16 3.37 21.65 10.45
CA LEU A 16 2.06 22.23 10.72
C LEU A 16 2.05 23.75 10.61
N VAL A 17 3.04 24.41 11.21
CA VAL A 17 3.17 25.88 11.17
C VAL A 17 3.40 26.34 9.74
N THR A 18 4.20 25.62 8.96
CA THR A 18 4.44 25.94 7.55
C THR A 18 3.15 25.82 6.73
N ILE A 19 2.41 24.73 6.88
CA ILE A 19 1.12 24.53 6.20
C ILE A 19 0.13 25.64 6.60
N LEU A 20 0.07 25.99 7.89
CA LEU A 20 -0.79 27.05 8.38
C LEU A 20 -0.39 28.43 7.82
N ILE A 21 0.91 28.72 7.76
CA ILE A 21 1.41 29.98 7.16
C ILE A 21 1.05 30.03 5.67
N ILE A 22 1.26 28.95 4.92
CA ILE A 22 0.90 28.90 3.48
C ILE A 22 -0.62 29.08 3.32
N TYR A 23 -1.43 28.44 4.17
CA TYR A 23 -2.88 28.62 4.17
C TYR A 23 -3.30 30.07 4.43
N LEU A 24 -2.68 30.75 5.40
CA LEU A 24 -2.98 32.15 5.72
C LEU A 24 -2.50 33.12 4.62
N LEU A 25 -1.39 32.82 3.94
CA LEU A 25 -0.83 33.66 2.86
C LEU A 25 -1.50 33.43 1.51
N GLN A 26 -1.98 32.22 1.23
CA GLN A 26 -2.61 31.84 -0.04
C GLN A 26 -3.89 31.03 0.20
N PRO A 27 -4.93 31.63 0.82
CA PRO A 27 -6.18 30.91 1.09
C PRO A 27 -6.88 30.43 -0.19
N THR A 28 -6.69 31.15 -1.29
CA THR A 28 -7.19 30.77 -2.62
C THR A 28 -6.48 29.55 -3.22
N ALA A 29 -5.25 29.24 -2.81
CA ALA A 29 -4.56 28.02 -3.25
C ALA A 29 -5.19 26.74 -2.65
N PHE A 30 -5.84 26.88 -1.49
CA PHE A 30 -6.61 25.80 -0.85
C PHE A 30 -8.10 25.82 -1.20
N SER A 31 -8.54 26.73 -2.09
CA SER A 31 -9.89 26.66 -2.66
C SER A 31 -9.97 25.52 -3.68
N ILE A 32 -11.18 25.11 -4.05
CA ILE A 32 -11.40 24.09 -5.09
C ILE A 32 -10.74 24.55 -6.40
N GLU A 33 -10.90 25.82 -6.78
CA GLU A 33 -10.33 26.41 -8.00
C GLU A 33 -8.79 26.45 -7.98
N GLY A 34 -8.20 26.78 -6.82
CA GLY A 34 -6.75 26.75 -6.62
C GLY A 34 -6.19 25.33 -6.71
N PHE A 35 -6.87 24.36 -6.11
CA PHE A 35 -6.49 22.95 -6.17
C PHE A 35 -6.61 22.39 -7.60
N THR A 36 -7.70 22.68 -8.30
CA THR A 36 -7.91 22.24 -9.69
C THR A 36 -6.89 22.87 -10.64
N SER A 37 -6.57 24.15 -10.48
CA SER A 37 -5.54 24.80 -11.31
C SER A 37 -4.14 24.25 -11.02
N PHE A 38 -3.77 24.07 -9.75
CA PHE A 38 -2.51 23.41 -9.38
C PHE A 38 -2.40 22.00 -9.94
N PHE A 39 -3.45 21.20 -9.81
CA PHE A 39 -3.49 19.83 -10.34
C PHE A 39 -3.30 19.83 -11.86
N ARG A 40 -4.01 20.69 -12.58
CA ARG A 40 -3.90 20.80 -14.05
C ARG A 40 -2.50 21.24 -14.49
N ASP A 41 -1.92 22.22 -13.80
CA ASP A 41 -0.61 22.76 -14.16
C ASP A 41 0.54 21.79 -13.83
N ASN A 42 0.29 20.80 -12.94
CA ASN A 42 1.28 19.82 -12.47
C ASN A 42 0.86 18.37 -12.73
N GLU A 43 -0.12 18.12 -13.60
CA GLU A 43 -0.79 16.81 -13.74
C GLU A 43 0.21 15.67 -13.98
N THR A 44 1.16 15.88 -14.88
CA THR A 44 2.20 14.90 -15.21
C THR A 44 3.10 14.60 -14.02
N ALA A 45 3.52 15.63 -13.27
CA ALA A 45 4.38 15.44 -12.10
C ALA A 45 3.65 14.68 -10.98
N ILE A 46 2.38 15.02 -10.75
CA ILE A 46 1.52 14.33 -9.77
C ILE A 46 1.31 12.87 -10.18
N LEU A 47 1.07 12.60 -11.47
CA LEU A 47 0.91 11.26 -12.01
C LEU A 47 2.17 10.41 -11.81
N ILE A 48 3.33 10.94 -12.18
CA ILE A 48 4.62 10.26 -11.99
C ILE A 48 4.85 9.99 -10.50
N GLY A 49 4.62 10.99 -9.64
CA GLY A 49 4.75 10.85 -8.20
C GLY A 49 3.84 9.75 -7.64
N TYR A 50 2.57 9.73 -8.06
CA TYR A 50 1.60 8.70 -7.70
C TYR A 50 2.07 7.29 -8.11
N VAL A 51 2.47 7.11 -9.36
CA VAL A 51 2.95 5.81 -9.87
C VAL A 51 4.19 5.35 -9.09
N LEU A 52 5.17 6.24 -8.88
CA LEU A 52 6.37 5.91 -8.12
C LEU A 52 6.03 5.50 -6.68
N LEU A 53 5.14 6.25 -6.01
CA LEU A 53 4.67 5.90 -4.67
C LEU A 53 4.01 4.52 -4.64
N VAL A 54 3.14 4.20 -5.61
CA VAL A 54 2.51 2.87 -5.72
C VAL A 54 3.53 1.76 -5.90
N LEU A 55 4.59 1.99 -6.67
CA LEU A 55 5.65 1.00 -6.91
C LEU A 55 6.53 0.75 -5.67
N ILE A 56 6.83 1.80 -4.89
CA ILE A 56 7.74 1.71 -3.73
C ILE A 56 7.01 1.51 -2.40
N ARG A 57 5.68 1.58 -2.38
CA ARG A 57 4.85 1.56 -1.15
C ARG A 57 5.18 0.40 -0.21
N SER A 58 5.48 -0.77 -0.78
CA SER A 58 5.73 -2.03 -0.10
C SER A 58 7.01 -1.99 0.73
N ILE A 59 8.02 -1.22 0.31
CA ILE A 59 9.25 -0.99 1.07
C ILE A 59 8.95 -0.28 2.39
N PHE A 60 7.95 0.60 2.37
CA PHE A 60 7.50 1.37 3.54
C PHE A 60 6.34 0.70 4.30
N PHE A 61 5.92 -0.51 3.90
CA PHE A 61 4.73 -1.18 4.42
C PHE A 61 3.47 -0.29 4.39
N ILE A 62 3.38 0.59 3.39
CA ILE A 62 2.20 1.41 3.16
C ILE A 62 1.12 0.54 2.54
N PRO A 63 -0.06 0.40 3.18
CA PRO A 63 -1.15 -0.41 2.65
C PRO A 63 -1.57 0.05 1.26
N ALA A 64 -1.82 -0.91 0.35
CA ALA A 64 -2.25 -0.65 -1.02
C ALA A 64 -3.52 0.22 -1.09
N THR A 65 -4.44 -0.03 -0.16
CA THR A 65 -5.74 0.66 -0.05
C THR A 65 -5.60 2.17 0.12
N VAL A 66 -4.59 2.65 0.85
CA VAL A 66 -4.37 4.09 1.06
C VAL A 66 -4.04 4.79 -0.25
N LEU A 67 -3.13 4.21 -1.03
CA LEU A 67 -2.76 4.78 -2.33
C LEU A 67 -3.85 4.58 -3.38
N LEU A 68 -4.60 3.48 -3.33
CA LEU A 68 -5.75 3.27 -4.20
C LEU A 68 -6.82 4.36 -4.00
N ILE A 69 -7.15 4.69 -2.75
CA ILE A 69 -8.11 5.77 -2.43
C ILE A 69 -7.60 7.12 -2.92
N LEU A 70 -6.31 7.41 -2.72
CA LEU A 70 -5.68 8.63 -3.27
C LEU A 70 -5.79 8.66 -4.80
N GLY A 71 -5.52 7.55 -5.47
CA GLY A 71 -5.65 7.42 -6.92
C GLY A 71 -7.08 7.65 -7.42
N MET A 72 -8.09 7.13 -6.72
CA MET A 72 -9.50 7.39 -7.04
C MET A 72 -9.87 8.87 -6.90
N ALA A 73 -9.33 9.55 -5.88
CA ALA A 73 -9.58 10.98 -5.69
C ALA A 73 -8.90 11.86 -6.76
N LEU A 74 -7.69 11.47 -7.21
CA LEU A 74 -6.94 12.20 -8.22
C LEU A 74 -7.39 11.89 -9.65
N TYR A 75 -7.84 10.66 -9.92
CA TYR A 75 -8.17 10.17 -11.26
C TYR A 75 -9.49 9.37 -11.28
N PRO A 76 -10.63 9.99 -10.92
CA PRO A 76 -11.90 9.28 -10.68
C PRO A 76 -12.42 8.49 -11.89
N GLU A 77 -12.22 9.01 -13.11
CA GLU A 77 -12.68 8.36 -14.35
C GLU A 77 -11.70 7.32 -14.91
N ALA A 78 -10.53 7.17 -14.30
CA ALA A 78 -9.43 6.37 -14.85
C ALA A 78 -9.41 4.92 -14.32
N PHE A 79 -10.57 4.24 -14.33
CA PHE A 79 -10.74 2.90 -13.75
C PHE A 79 -9.63 1.90 -14.17
N TRP A 80 -9.45 1.72 -15.48
CA TRP A 80 -8.48 0.75 -16.02
C TRP A 80 -7.05 1.12 -15.69
N PHE A 81 -6.73 2.40 -15.73
CA PHE A 81 -5.41 2.91 -15.37
C PHE A 81 -5.10 2.65 -13.90
N LEU A 82 -6.02 2.99 -13.00
CA LEU A 82 -5.87 2.77 -11.57
C LEU A 82 -5.75 1.29 -11.23
N LEU A 83 -6.58 0.44 -11.85
CA LEU A 83 -6.50 -1.01 -11.68
C LEU A 83 -5.12 -1.53 -12.12
N MET A 84 -4.65 -1.17 -13.32
CA MET A 84 -3.35 -1.64 -13.83
C MET A 84 -2.19 -1.17 -12.97
N VAL A 85 -2.11 0.13 -12.66
CA VAL A 85 -1.00 0.69 -11.87
C VAL A 85 -0.95 0.09 -10.47
N ASN A 86 -2.09 -0.03 -9.78
CA ASN A 86 -2.12 -0.65 -8.46
C ASN A 86 -1.78 -2.12 -8.51
N MET A 87 -2.32 -2.88 -9.47
CA MET A 87 -1.99 -4.30 -9.61
C MET A 87 -0.50 -4.50 -9.88
N ILE A 88 0.11 -3.71 -10.76
CA ILE A 88 1.55 -3.78 -11.03
C ILE A 88 2.35 -3.47 -9.76
N GLY A 89 2.02 -2.38 -9.05
CA GLY A 89 2.71 -2.02 -7.81
C GLY A 89 2.54 -3.06 -6.70
N ILE A 90 1.35 -3.63 -6.56
CA ILE A 90 1.06 -4.71 -5.62
C ILE A 90 1.89 -5.95 -5.94
N LEU A 91 1.93 -6.41 -7.19
CA LEU A 91 2.69 -7.61 -7.57
C LEU A 91 4.20 -7.40 -7.42
N ILE A 92 4.71 -6.24 -7.83
CA ILE A 92 6.13 -5.88 -7.64
C ILE A 92 6.44 -5.86 -6.14
N GLY A 93 5.62 -5.18 -5.35
CA GLY A 93 5.81 -5.09 -3.91
C GLY A 93 5.73 -6.42 -3.19
N ALA A 94 4.74 -7.25 -3.52
CA ALA A 94 4.57 -8.60 -3.02
C ALA A 94 5.80 -9.46 -3.35
N THR A 95 6.35 -9.32 -4.56
CA THR A 95 7.57 -10.01 -4.98
C THR A 95 8.79 -9.57 -4.18
N VAL A 96 8.99 -8.26 -4.02
CA VAL A 96 10.10 -7.70 -3.23
C VAL A 96 10.04 -8.20 -1.79
N ILE A 97 8.88 -8.13 -1.15
CA ILE A 97 8.69 -8.56 0.23
C ILE A 97 8.84 -10.08 0.37
N TYR A 98 8.31 -10.85 -0.58
CA TYR A 98 8.49 -12.31 -0.61
C TYR A 98 9.98 -12.69 -0.73
N ILE A 99 10.73 -12.02 -1.60
CA ILE A 99 12.18 -12.24 -1.73
C ILE A 99 12.88 -11.84 -0.44
N ALA A 100 12.52 -10.71 0.18
CA ALA A 100 13.06 -10.30 1.47
C ALA A 100 12.81 -11.39 2.52
N GLY A 101 11.57 -11.87 2.69
CA GLY A 101 11.25 -12.94 3.62
C GLY A 101 11.99 -14.25 3.33
N LYS A 102 12.29 -14.54 2.05
CA LYS A 102 13.06 -15.71 1.65
C LYS A 102 14.56 -15.59 1.95
N LEU A 103 15.11 -14.37 1.89
CA LEU A 103 16.54 -14.09 2.08
C LEU A 103 16.89 -13.85 3.55
N PHE A 104 16.02 -13.20 4.31
CA PHE A 104 16.24 -12.95 5.73
C PHE A 104 15.88 -14.20 6.54
N THR A 105 16.88 -14.74 7.23
CA THR A 105 16.78 -15.96 8.05
C THR A 105 15.90 -15.75 9.29
N GLU A 106 15.39 -16.86 9.85
CA GLU A 106 14.50 -16.86 11.03
C GLU A 106 15.07 -16.08 12.24
N ASP A 107 16.40 -15.88 12.28
CA ASP A 107 17.15 -15.22 13.35
C ASP A 107 17.16 -13.68 13.30
N ASP A 108 16.90 -13.06 12.15
CA ASP A 108 17.09 -11.60 12.00
C ASP A 108 15.84 -10.77 12.39
N PHE A 109 14.64 -11.36 12.26
CA PHE A 109 13.37 -10.62 12.42
C PHE A 109 12.38 -11.23 13.41
N PHE A 110 12.51 -12.52 13.75
CA PHE A 110 11.59 -13.17 14.69
C PHE A 110 12.23 -13.27 16.07
N SER A 111 11.54 -12.75 17.09
CA SER A 111 11.92 -13.05 18.47
C SER A 111 11.82 -14.56 18.71
N ALA A 112 12.59 -15.10 19.67
CA ALA A 112 12.59 -16.54 20.00
C ALA A 112 11.18 -17.14 20.17
N LYS A 113 10.21 -16.34 20.64
CA LYS A 113 8.79 -16.71 20.77
C LYS A 113 8.08 -16.94 19.42
N HIS A 114 8.44 -16.19 18.38
CA HIS A 114 7.90 -16.34 17.04
C HIS A 114 8.61 -17.44 16.24
N GLN A 115 9.92 -17.64 16.47
CA GLN A 115 10.65 -18.77 15.89
C GLN A 115 10.02 -20.11 16.27
N ALA A 116 9.60 -20.28 17.53
CA ALA A 116 8.90 -21.49 17.98
C ALA A 116 7.58 -21.77 17.23
N LYS A 117 6.98 -20.75 16.59
CA LYS A 117 5.73 -20.89 15.81
C LYS A 117 5.97 -21.08 14.32
N LEU A 118 7.16 -20.79 13.80
CA LEU A 118 7.48 -20.90 12.37
C LEU A 118 7.24 -22.32 11.82
N PRO A 119 7.59 -23.43 12.52
CA PRO A 119 7.30 -24.78 12.01
C PRO A 119 5.81 -25.04 11.81
N VAL A 120 4.96 -24.53 12.71
CA VAL A 120 3.50 -24.66 12.64
C VAL A 120 2.94 -23.86 11.47
N VAL A 121 3.40 -22.62 11.31
CA VAL A 121 3.01 -21.75 10.20
C VAL A 121 3.45 -22.34 8.86
N LYS A 122 4.68 -22.85 8.78
CA LYS A 122 5.22 -23.51 7.59
C LYS A 122 4.40 -24.75 7.21
N LYS A 123 3.99 -25.57 8.19
CA LYS A 123 3.09 -26.71 7.93
C LYS A 123 1.77 -26.25 7.31
N LYS A 124 1.11 -25.24 7.90
CA LYS A 124 -0.15 -24.70 7.38
C LYS A 124 -0.01 -24.07 5.99
N ILE A 125 1.07 -23.35 5.72
CA ILE A 125 1.32 -22.77 4.40
C ILE A 125 1.63 -23.85 3.36
N ASN A 126 2.31 -24.93 3.74
CA ASN A 126 2.52 -26.05 2.82
C ASN A 126 1.22 -26.75 2.43
N GLU A 127 0.27 -26.84 3.36
CA GLU A 127 -1.01 -27.52 3.16
C GLU A 127 -2.07 -26.62 2.48
N TYR A 128 -2.21 -25.38 2.94
CA TYR A 128 -3.27 -24.45 2.54
C TYR A 128 -2.77 -23.10 2.00
N GLY A 129 -1.47 -22.96 1.72
CA GLY A 129 -0.84 -21.67 1.45
C GLY A 129 -1.50 -20.84 0.36
N PHE A 130 -1.97 -21.46 -0.72
CA PHE A 130 -2.70 -20.75 -1.78
C PHE A 130 -3.95 -20.06 -1.24
N TRP A 131 -4.81 -20.80 -0.53
CA TRP A 131 -6.06 -20.27 0.03
C TRP A 131 -5.82 -19.26 1.14
N ILE A 132 -4.81 -19.49 1.98
CA ILE A 132 -4.41 -18.55 3.02
C ILE A 132 -4.04 -17.22 2.36
N VAL A 133 -3.11 -17.23 1.39
CA VAL A 133 -2.65 -16.01 0.72
C VAL A 133 -3.79 -15.32 -0.02
N LEU A 134 -4.63 -16.07 -0.75
CA LEU A 134 -5.75 -15.51 -1.51
C LEU A 134 -6.73 -14.79 -0.60
N LEU A 135 -7.21 -15.45 0.47
CA LEU A 135 -8.18 -14.88 1.39
C LEU A 135 -7.61 -13.66 2.12
N TRP A 136 -6.33 -13.70 2.44
CA TRP A 136 -5.66 -12.60 3.12
C TRP A 136 -5.45 -11.39 2.22
N SER A 137 -5.11 -11.62 0.95
CA SER A 137 -4.91 -10.55 -0.03
C SER A 137 -6.23 -9.94 -0.49
N PHE A 138 -7.34 -10.69 -0.38
CA PHE A 138 -8.68 -10.16 -0.59
C PHE A 138 -9.18 -9.32 0.61
N PHE A 139 -8.65 -9.53 1.82
CA PHE A 139 -9.25 -8.94 3.02
C PHE A 139 -8.73 -7.52 3.32
N PRO A 140 -9.57 -6.48 3.29
CA PRO A 140 -9.14 -5.08 3.26
C PRO A 140 -8.42 -4.59 4.53
N LEU A 141 -8.65 -5.23 5.67
CA LEU A 141 -8.17 -4.76 6.97
C LEU A 141 -6.83 -5.37 7.39
N VAL A 142 -6.32 -6.36 6.66
CA VAL A 142 -5.12 -7.08 7.08
C VAL A 142 -3.96 -6.74 6.13
N PRO A 143 -2.75 -6.47 6.65
CA PRO A 143 -1.62 -6.13 5.79
C PRO A 143 -1.24 -7.32 4.89
N THR A 144 -1.56 -7.25 3.59
CA THR A 144 -1.14 -8.23 2.57
C THR A 144 0.39 -8.41 2.59
N ASP A 145 1.12 -7.32 2.80
CA ASP A 145 2.59 -7.28 2.87
C ASP A 145 3.14 -8.26 3.94
N LEU A 146 2.44 -8.43 5.07
CA LEU A 146 2.87 -9.38 6.11
C LEU A 146 2.77 -10.83 5.63
N VAL A 147 1.70 -11.18 4.92
CA VAL A 147 1.55 -12.53 4.38
C VAL A 147 2.53 -12.80 3.25
N CYS A 148 2.85 -11.80 2.43
CA CYS A 148 3.92 -11.92 1.44
C CYS A 148 5.26 -12.27 2.10
N TYR A 149 5.57 -11.61 3.22
CA TYR A 149 6.80 -11.88 3.98
C TYR A 149 6.81 -13.31 4.55
N ILE A 150 5.72 -13.72 5.20
CA ILE A 150 5.60 -15.06 5.80
C ILE A 150 5.66 -16.15 4.72
N SER A 151 5.03 -15.93 3.55
CA SER A 151 5.12 -16.85 2.41
C SER A 151 6.55 -17.00 1.89
N GLY A 152 7.33 -15.91 1.89
CA GLY A 152 8.77 -15.93 1.59
C GLY A 152 9.57 -16.73 2.62
N ALA A 153 9.40 -16.41 3.91
CA ALA A 153 10.10 -17.03 5.03
C ALA A 153 9.81 -18.52 5.18
N THR A 154 8.63 -18.97 4.75
CA THR A 154 8.26 -20.39 4.76
C THR A 154 8.63 -21.13 3.47
N HIS A 155 9.25 -20.44 2.51
CA HIS A 155 9.62 -20.96 1.18
C HIS A 155 8.44 -21.54 0.38
N MET A 156 7.27 -20.90 0.46
CA MET A 156 6.12 -21.24 -0.39
C MET A 156 6.51 -21.12 -1.87
N LYS A 157 6.04 -22.03 -2.74
CA LYS A 157 6.34 -21.94 -4.19
C LYS A 157 5.87 -20.59 -4.76
N TYR A 158 6.79 -19.81 -5.33
CA TYR A 158 6.55 -18.45 -5.83
C TYR A 158 5.31 -18.34 -6.74
N PHE A 159 5.16 -19.23 -7.73
CA PHE A 159 4.00 -19.18 -8.63
C PHE A 159 2.66 -19.43 -7.94
N LYS A 160 2.63 -20.26 -6.89
CA LYS A 160 1.41 -20.45 -6.07
C LYS A 160 1.12 -19.21 -5.22
N PHE A 161 2.17 -18.56 -4.74
CA PHE A 161 2.06 -17.33 -3.94
C PHE A 161 1.56 -16.16 -4.80
N ILE A 162 2.25 -15.84 -5.90
CA ILE A 162 1.94 -14.64 -6.69
C ILE A 162 0.60 -14.74 -7.40
N SER A 163 0.16 -15.95 -7.79
CA SER A 163 -1.18 -16.18 -8.35
C SER A 163 -2.28 -15.99 -7.30
N ALA A 164 -2.07 -16.43 -6.06
CA ALA A 164 -3.01 -16.19 -4.97
C ALA A 164 -3.14 -14.69 -4.65
N VAL A 165 -2.00 -13.96 -4.57
CA VAL A 165 -2.00 -12.50 -4.41
C VAL A 165 -2.73 -11.83 -5.57
N PHE A 166 -2.40 -12.19 -6.80
CA PHE A 166 -3.03 -11.63 -8.00
C PHE A 166 -4.56 -11.78 -7.95
N ILE A 167 -5.07 -12.99 -7.68
CA ILE A 167 -6.51 -13.23 -7.66
C ILE A 167 -7.18 -12.44 -6.53
N GLY A 168 -6.64 -12.49 -5.32
CA GLY A 168 -7.21 -11.79 -4.16
C GLY A 168 -7.25 -10.27 -4.37
N GLU A 169 -6.15 -9.70 -4.86
CA GLU A 169 -5.98 -8.26 -5.05
C GLU A 169 -6.77 -7.75 -6.25
N VAL A 170 -6.88 -8.51 -7.36
CA VAL A 170 -7.77 -8.12 -8.46
C VAL A 170 -9.21 -7.97 -7.96
N ILE A 171 -9.70 -8.91 -7.16
CA ILE A 171 -11.06 -8.85 -6.61
C ILE A 171 -11.19 -7.62 -5.68
N LEU A 172 -10.23 -7.45 -4.76
CA LEU A 172 -10.26 -6.36 -3.79
C LEU A 172 -10.18 -4.99 -4.46
N VAL A 173 -9.18 -4.76 -5.30
CA VAL A 173 -8.95 -3.48 -6.00
C VAL A 173 -10.12 -3.16 -6.91
N SER A 174 -10.64 -4.14 -7.66
CA SER A 174 -11.83 -3.92 -8.49
C SER A 174 -13.04 -3.53 -7.65
N THR A 175 -13.25 -4.20 -6.52
CA THR A 175 -14.34 -3.87 -5.59
C THR A 175 -14.22 -2.42 -5.10
N TYR A 176 -13.04 -2.01 -4.66
CA TYR A 176 -12.79 -0.62 -4.24
C TYR A 176 -13.05 0.39 -5.36
N LEU A 177 -12.59 0.11 -6.57
CA LEU A 177 -12.80 1.02 -7.71
C LEU A 177 -14.28 1.13 -8.09
N TYR A 178 -15.02 0.01 -8.11
CA TYR A 178 -16.46 0.01 -8.39
C TYR A 178 -17.27 0.71 -7.28
N THR A 179 -16.97 0.40 -6.02
CA THR A 179 -17.66 1.04 -4.88
C THR A 179 -17.31 2.52 -4.78
N GLY A 180 -16.04 2.89 -5.03
CA GLY A 180 -15.59 4.28 -5.05
C GLY A 180 -16.31 5.09 -6.13
N LYS A 181 -16.42 4.54 -7.34
CA LYS A 181 -17.20 5.15 -8.43
C LYS A 181 -18.67 5.34 -8.04
N SER A 182 -19.32 4.29 -7.54
CA SER A 182 -20.73 4.36 -7.13
C SER A 182 -20.97 5.34 -5.99
N LEU A 183 -20.05 5.45 -5.04
CA LEU A 183 -20.15 6.42 -3.94
C LEU A 183 -20.00 7.85 -4.47
N PHE A 184 -19.08 8.08 -5.39
CA PHE A 184 -18.88 9.39 -6.01
C PHE A 184 -20.11 9.83 -6.82
N GLU A 185 -20.69 8.95 -7.62
CA GLU A 185 -21.94 9.18 -8.37
C GLU A 185 -23.17 9.42 -7.47
N TRP A 186 -23.15 8.94 -6.22
CA TRP A 186 -24.26 9.16 -5.27
C TRP A 186 -24.14 10.48 -4.51
N LEU A 187 -22.92 10.97 -4.29
CA LEU A 187 -22.65 12.18 -3.49
C LEU A 187 -22.66 13.47 -4.31
N PHE A 188 -22.48 13.39 -5.64
CA PHE A 188 -22.35 14.52 -6.56
C PHE A 188 -23.27 14.34 -7.77
#